data_AF-A0A6M4BU03-F1
#
_entry.id   AF-A0A6M4BU03-F1
#
_cell.length_a   1.000
_cell.length_b   1.000
_cell.length_c   1.000
_cell.angle_alpha   90.00
_cell.angle_beta   90.00
_cell.angle_gamma   90.00
#
_symmetry.space_group_name_H-M   'P 1'
#
loop_
_entity.id
_entity.type
_entity.pdbx_description
1 polymer ?
#
loop_
_entity_poly.entity_id
_entity_poly.type
_entity_poly.pdbx_seq_one_letter_code
_entity_poly.pdbx_strand_id
1 'polypeptide(L)'
;QEYGSESPSPNTRRVYIAYLDSVHFFQPRQYRTAVYHEILLGYLDYAKQLGYTMAHIWACPPSEGDDYIFHCHPPEQKIPKPKRLQEWYKKMLDKGIIERIILDYKDILKQAMEDNISSAAELPYFEGDFW
;
A
#
# COMPACT_ATOMS: atom_id res chain seq x y z
N GLN A 1 -7.39 -4.40 -4.67
CA GLN A 1 -8.69 -4.99 -4.30
C GLN A 1 -9.52 -3.89 -3.66
N GLU A 2 -10.80 -3.74 -4.04
CA GLU A 2 -11.63 -2.62 -3.61
C GLU A 2 -12.96 -3.14 -3.07
N TYR A 3 -13.21 -2.91 -1.77
CA TYR A 3 -14.41 -3.35 -1.07
C TYR A 3 -15.33 -2.15 -0.88
N GLY A 4 -16.39 -2.09 -1.68
CA GLY A 4 -17.28 -0.93 -1.79
C GLY A 4 -18.19 -0.73 -0.57
N SER A 5 -19.19 0.15 -0.72
CA SER A 5 -20.20 0.44 0.31
C SER A 5 -21.09 -0.76 0.64
N GLU A 6 -21.31 -1.65 -0.33
CA GLU A 6 -22.16 -2.83 -0.20
C GLU A 6 -21.40 -4.06 0.34
N SER A 7 -20.08 -3.96 0.52
CA SER A 7 -19.32 -5.03 1.17
C SER A 7 -19.68 -5.11 2.65
N PRO A 8 -19.82 -6.31 3.25
CA PRO A 8 -20.09 -6.45 4.66
C PRO A 8 -18.89 -5.97 5.51
N SER A 9 -19.18 -5.56 6.74
CA SER A 9 -18.15 -5.36 7.76
C SER A 9 -17.40 -6.69 7.99
N PRO A 10 -16.07 -6.68 8.19
CA PRO A 10 -15.20 -5.52 8.44
C PRO A 10 -14.61 -4.85 7.18
N ASN A 11 -14.94 -5.31 5.97
CA ASN A 11 -14.28 -4.88 4.73
C ASN A 11 -14.86 -3.62 4.08
N THR A 12 -16.07 -3.21 4.45
CA THR A 12 -16.78 -2.05 3.87
C THR A 12 -15.89 -0.81 3.71
N ARG A 13 -15.88 -0.22 2.50
CA ARG A 13 -15.14 1.02 2.16
C ARG A 13 -13.61 0.93 2.37
N ARG A 14 -13.01 -0.23 2.10
CA ARG A 14 -11.56 -0.43 2.20
C ARG A 14 -10.93 -0.75 0.85
N VAL A 15 -9.72 -0.26 0.62
CA VAL A 15 -8.86 -0.67 -0.50
C VAL A 15 -7.63 -1.41 0.02
N TYR A 16 -7.17 -2.39 -0.74
CA TYR A 16 -5.97 -3.17 -0.43
C TYR A 16 -5.07 -3.27 -1.67
N ILE A 17 -3.80 -2.89 -1.54
CA ILE A 17 -2.79 -3.04 -2.59
C ILE A 17 -2.23 -4.46 -2.53
N ALA A 18 -2.71 -5.33 -3.42
CA ALA A 18 -2.30 -6.74 -3.46
C ALA A 18 -0.89 -6.91 -4.02
N TYR A 19 -0.60 -6.27 -5.15
CA TYR A 19 0.71 -6.29 -5.78
C TYR A 19 1.04 -4.90 -6.34
N LEU A 20 2.31 -4.54 -6.23
CA LEU A 20 2.90 -3.39 -6.89
C LEU A 20 4.30 -3.78 -7.32
N ASP A 21 4.66 -3.42 -8.54
CA ASP A 21 5.94 -3.77 -9.12
C ASP A 21 6.42 -2.68 -10.08
N SER A 22 7.71 -2.69 -10.42
CA SER A 22 8.25 -1.75 -11.39
C SER A 22 9.53 -2.26 -12.03
N VAL A 23 9.76 -1.90 -13.29
CA VAL A 23 11.09 -1.95 -13.92
C VAL A 23 11.73 -0.56 -13.91
N HIS A 24 13.03 -0.50 -13.61
CA HIS A 24 13.69 0.73 -13.18
C HIS A 24 14.09 1.72 -14.30
N PHE A 25 13.52 1.57 -15.51
CA PHE A 25 13.92 2.29 -16.72
C PHE A 25 13.39 3.72 -16.88
N PHE A 26 12.55 4.22 -15.96
CA PHE A 26 11.98 5.58 -16.03
C PHE A 26 13.05 6.66 -16.28
N GLN A 27 12.76 7.60 -17.19
CA GLN A 27 13.63 8.73 -17.53
C GLN A 27 12.90 10.07 -17.38
N PRO A 28 13.53 11.09 -16.75
CA PRO A 28 14.84 11.07 -16.09
C PRO A 28 14.87 10.26 -14.79
N ARG A 29 15.96 9.50 -14.55
CA ARG A 29 16.10 8.58 -13.41
C ARG A 29 15.83 9.25 -12.05
N GLN A 30 16.23 10.50 -11.86
CA GLN A 30 16.07 11.18 -10.56
C GLN A 30 14.60 11.37 -10.15
N TYR A 31 13.66 11.35 -11.09
CA TYR A 31 12.22 11.54 -10.81
C TYR A 31 11.45 10.22 -10.63
N ARG A 32 12.07 9.07 -10.90
CA ARG A 32 11.40 7.76 -10.89
C ARG A 32 10.62 7.49 -9.60
N THR A 33 11.28 7.66 -8.44
CA THR A 33 10.63 7.44 -7.15
C THR A 33 9.51 8.45 -6.88
N ALA A 34 9.71 9.72 -7.26
CA ALA A 34 8.66 10.73 -7.11
C ALA A 34 7.41 10.35 -7.92
N VAL A 35 7.59 9.92 -9.16
CA VAL A 35 6.48 9.48 -10.03
C VAL A 35 5.74 8.28 -9.45
N TYR A 36 6.44 7.29 -8.90
CA TYR A 36 5.79 6.16 -8.23
C TYR A 36 4.95 6.61 -7.03
N HIS A 37 5.44 7.58 -6.25
CA HIS A 37 4.68 8.14 -5.14
C HIS A 37 3.45 8.92 -5.65
N GLU A 38 3.57 9.72 -6.71
CA GLU A 38 2.43 10.45 -7.28
C GLU A 38 1.33 9.51 -7.78
N ILE A 39 1.69 8.37 -8.40
CA ILE A 39 0.71 7.37 -8.83
C ILE A 39 -0.06 6.81 -7.63
N LEU A 40 0.66 6.44 -6.56
CA LEU A 40 0.04 5.91 -5.35
C LEU A 40 -0.83 6.94 -4.64
N LEU A 41 -0.34 8.17 -4.48
CA LEU A 41 -1.10 9.25 -3.86
C LEU A 41 -2.32 9.63 -4.69
N GLY A 42 -2.20 9.68 -6.02
CA GLY A 42 -3.33 9.89 -6.92
C GLY A 42 -4.39 8.79 -6.80
N TYR A 43 -3.97 7.52 -6.66
CA TYR A 43 -4.90 6.42 -6.38
C TYR A 43 -5.62 6.59 -5.04
N LEU A 44 -4.88 6.91 -3.96
CA LEU A 44 -5.45 7.10 -2.64
C LEU A 44 -6.41 8.29 -2.58
N ASP A 45 -6.07 9.40 -3.25
CA ASP A 45 -6.94 10.57 -3.35
C ASP A 45 -8.21 10.26 -4.13
N TYR A 46 -8.08 9.55 -5.26
CA TYR A 46 -9.22 9.10 -6.04
C TYR A 46 -10.14 8.17 -5.25
N ALA A 47 -9.59 7.15 -4.57
CA ALA A 47 -10.36 6.26 -3.71
C ALA A 47 -11.07 7.02 -2.58
N LYS A 48 -10.39 8.00 -1.96
CA LYS A 48 -11.01 8.88 -0.96
C LYS A 48 -12.19 9.67 -1.53
N GLN A 49 -12.05 10.24 -2.73
CA GLN A 49 -13.13 10.97 -3.41
C GLN A 49 -14.35 10.07 -3.69
N LEU A 50 -14.14 8.79 -3.97
CA LEU A 50 -15.20 7.79 -4.11
C LEU A 50 -15.80 7.33 -2.76
N GLY A 51 -15.26 7.79 -1.63
CA GLY A 51 -15.75 7.50 -0.29
C GLY A 51 -15.19 6.22 0.33
N TYR A 52 -14.06 5.71 -0.15
CA TYR A 52 -13.28 4.74 0.62
C TYR A 52 -12.64 5.43 1.83
N THR A 53 -12.62 4.74 2.96
CA THR A 53 -12.21 5.34 4.24
C THR A 53 -10.85 4.84 4.71
N MET A 54 -10.41 3.66 4.26
CA MET A 54 -9.14 3.08 4.66
C MET A 54 -8.43 2.38 3.50
N ALA A 55 -7.11 2.51 3.46
CA ALA A 55 -6.24 1.81 2.53
C ALA A 55 -5.26 0.92 3.30
N HIS A 56 -5.02 -0.27 2.78
CA HIS A 56 -4.17 -1.30 3.38
C HIS A 56 -3.02 -1.63 2.44
N ILE A 57 -1.81 -1.63 3.00
CA ILE A 57 -0.58 -1.91 2.27
C ILE A 57 0.23 -2.93 3.06
N TRP A 58 0.43 -4.11 2.49
CA TRP A 58 1.42 -5.05 3.00
C TRP A 58 2.77 -4.74 2.35
N ALA A 59 3.70 -4.17 3.13
CA ALA A 59 5.03 -3.82 2.67
C ALA A 59 5.97 -5.05 2.60
N CYS A 60 5.64 -6.00 1.72
CA CYS A 60 6.40 -7.22 1.47
C CYS A 60 7.21 -7.07 0.17
N PRO A 61 8.55 -7.09 0.20
CA PRO A 61 9.33 -7.23 -1.02
C PRO A 61 9.26 -8.68 -1.55
N PRO A 62 9.40 -8.90 -2.87
CA PRO A 62 9.45 -10.25 -3.43
C PRO A 62 10.66 -11.02 -2.89
N SER A 63 10.52 -12.36 -2.81
CA SER A 63 11.63 -13.25 -2.49
C SER A 63 12.68 -13.23 -3.62
N GLU A 64 13.88 -13.70 -3.32
CA GLU A 64 14.92 -13.82 -4.35
C GLU A 64 14.49 -14.80 -5.45
N GLY A 65 14.41 -14.31 -6.68
CA GLY A 65 13.96 -15.08 -7.85
C GLY A 65 12.47 -14.99 -8.17
N ASP A 66 11.66 -14.35 -7.31
CA ASP A 66 10.24 -14.13 -7.55
C ASP A 66 10.00 -12.78 -8.25
N ASP A 67 9.06 -12.77 -9.19
CA ASP A 67 8.55 -11.57 -9.85
C ASP A 67 7.08 -11.37 -9.48
N TYR A 68 6.69 -10.18 -9.01
CA TYR A 68 5.28 -9.91 -8.69
C TYR A 68 4.44 -9.69 -9.94
N ILE A 69 4.86 -8.81 -10.86
CA ILE A 69 4.10 -8.47 -12.06
C ILE A 69 4.98 -8.61 -13.31
N PHE A 70 6.18 -8.05 -13.30
CA PHE A 70 7.04 -8.01 -14.48
C PHE A 70 8.01 -9.18 -14.49
N HIS A 71 7.83 -10.10 -15.43
CA HIS A 71 8.74 -11.23 -15.58
C HIS A 71 10.16 -10.77 -15.96
N CYS A 72 11.15 -11.33 -15.27
CA CYS A 72 12.58 -11.15 -15.52
C CYS A 72 13.06 -9.70 -15.37
N HIS A 73 13.18 -9.25 -14.13
CA HIS A 73 13.74 -7.94 -13.81
C HIS A 73 15.18 -7.76 -14.29
N PRO A 74 15.60 -6.51 -14.60
CA PRO A 74 16.99 -6.23 -14.96
C PRO A 74 17.96 -6.68 -13.85
N PRO A 75 19.05 -7.41 -14.16
CA PRO A 75 19.94 -7.99 -13.14
C PRO A 75 20.54 -6.97 -12.16
N GLU A 76 20.71 -5.73 -12.59
CA GLU A 76 21.22 -4.63 -11.77
C GLU A 76 20.15 -3.94 -10.90
N GLN A 77 18.87 -4.26 -11.11
CA GLN A 77 17.76 -3.74 -10.32
C GLN A 77 17.72 -4.41 -8.94
N LYS A 78 18.07 -3.65 -7.90
CA LYS A 78 18.06 -4.15 -6.53
C LYS A 78 16.65 -4.20 -5.95
N ILE A 79 16.25 -5.36 -5.44
CA ILE A 79 15.04 -5.51 -4.62
C ILE A 79 15.30 -4.87 -3.24
N PRO A 80 14.40 -3.99 -2.74
CA PRO A 80 14.57 -3.38 -1.42
C PRO A 80 14.36 -4.42 -0.31
N LYS A 81 15.19 -4.35 0.74
CA LYS A 81 14.94 -5.10 1.98
C LYS A 81 13.70 -4.56 2.71
N PRO A 82 13.03 -5.34 3.59
CA PRO A 82 11.77 -4.94 4.23
C PRO A 82 11.79 -3.55 4.87
N LYS A 83 12.82 -3.22 5.66
CA LYS A 83 12.96 -1.90 6.29
C LYS A 83 13.01 -0.75 5.28
N ARG A 84 13.72 -0.93 4.17
CA ARG A 84 13.84 0.09 3.12
C ARG A 84 12.51 0.31 2.40
N LEU A 85 11.75 -0.77 2.15
CA LEU A 85 10.43 -0.68 1.54
C LEU A 85 9.42 0.00 2.48
N GLN A 86 9.46 -0.31 3.77
CA GLN A 86 8.65 0.38 4.78
C GLN A 86 8.96 1.88 4.82
N GLU A 87 10.24 2.27 4.83
CA GLU A 87 10.65 3.69 4.78
C GLU A 87 10.23 4.37 3.48
N TRP A 88 10.21 3.64 2.36
CA TRP A 88 9.73 4.14 1.07
C TRP A 88 8.24 4.47 1.12
N TYR A 89 7.40 3.57 1.63
CA TYR A 89 5.98 3.83 1.84
C TYR A 89 5.74 4.96 2.85
N LYS A 90 6.46 4.99 3.98
CA LYS A 90 6.33 6.09 4.96
C LYS A 90 6.58 7.46 4.34
N LYS A 91 7.62 7.60 3.50
CA LYS A 91 7.87 8.85 2.77
C LYS A 91 6.73 9.24 1.84
N MET A 92 6.11 8.26 1.16
CA MET A 92 4.93 8.49 0.33
C MET A 92 3.73 8.93 1.18
N LEU A 93 3.48 8.26 2.30
CA LEU A 93 2.37 8.56 3.21
C LEU A 93 2.55 9.94 3.89
N ASP A 94 3.76 10.29 4.32
CA ASP A 94 4.10 11.60 4.89
C ASP A 94 3.80 12.73 3.89
N LYS A 95 4.15 12.55 2.61
CA LYS A 95 3.76 13.48 1.54
C LYS A 95 2.23 13.58 1.43
N GLY A 96 1.53 12.44 1.46
CA GLY A 96 0.06 12.40 1.43
C GLY A 96 -0.61 13.13 2.59
N ILE A 97 -0.01 13.12 3.78
CA ILE A 97 -0.48 13.91 4.94
C ILE A 97 -0.30 15.41 4.68
N ILE A 98 0.89 15.82 4.21
CA ILE A 98 1.17 17.25 3.89
C ILE A 98 0.18 17.78 2.85
N GLU A 99 -0.16 16.97 1.85
CA GLU A 99 -1.09 17.30 0.78
C GLU A 99 -2.57 17.08 1.16
N ARG A 100 -2.85 16.66 2.40
CA ARG A 100 -4.20 16.40 2.94
C ARG A 100 -4.99 15.33 2.18
N ILE A 101 -4.29 14.46 1.48
CA ILE A 101 -4.85 13.24 0.88
C ILE A 101 -5.12 12.24 2.01
N ILE A 102 -4.13 12.03 2.87
CA ILE A 102 -4.16 11.07 3.98
C ILE A 102 -4.33 11.83 5.29
N LEU A 103 -5.20 11.33 6.19
CA LEU A 103 -5.39 11.94 7.51
C LEU A 103 -4.27 11.52 8.47
N ASP A 104 -4.06 10.22 8.61
CA ASP A 104 -3.01 9.58 9.38
C ASP A 104 -2.73 8.17 8.82
N TYR A 105 -1.71 7.51 9.36
CA TYR A 105 -1.46 6.09 9.12
C TYR A 105 -0.86 5.44 10.38
N LYS A 106 -1.14 4.15 10.58
CA LYS A 106 -0.66 3.37 11.72
C LYS A 106 -0.23 1.99 11.25
N ASP A 107 0.63 1.34 12.00
CA ASP A 107 0.80 -0.11 11.86
C ASP A 107 -0.46 -0.84 12.39
N ILE A 108 -0.66 -2.07 11.92
CA ILE A 108 -1.87 -2.84 12.20
C ILE A 108 -2.06 -3.12 13.70
N LEU A 109 -0.98 -3.33 14.44
CA LEU A 109 -1.05 -3.60 15.88
C LEU A 109 -1.55 -2.37 16.62
N LYS A 110 -0.96 -1.20 16.33
CA LYS A 110 -1.40 0.07 16.91
C LYS A 110 -2.85 0.38 16.57
N GLN A 111 -3.26 0.19 15.31
CA GLN A 111 -4.66 0.40 14.90
C GLN A 111 -5.62 -0.53 15.66
N ALA A 112 -5.31 -1.83 15.73
CA ALA A 112 -6.15 -2.80 16.44
C ALA A 112 -6.28 -2.49 17.95
N MET A 113 -5.20 -2.02 18.58
CA MET A 113 -5.22 -1.61 19.99
C MET A 113 -6.08 -0.36 20.20
N GLU A 114 -5.97 0.66 19.34
CA GLU A 114 -6.75 1.89 19.45
C GLU A 114 -8.24 1.68 19.16
N ASP A 115 -8.56 0.77 18.23
CA ASP A 115 -9.93 0.37 17.92
C ASP A 115 -10.53 -0.59 18.97
N ASN A 116 -9.72 -1.05 19.93
CA ASN A 116 -10.10 -2.06 20.93
C ASN A 116 -10.66 -3.35 20.31
N ILE A 117 -10.03 -3.82 19.23
CA ILE A 117 -10.42 -5.07 18.56
C ILE A 117 -10.33 -6.23 19.56
N SER A 118 -11.47 -6.92 19.73
CA SER A 118 -11.62 -7.99 20.72
C SER A 118 -11.64 -9.39 20.09
N SER A 119 -11.95 -9.46 18.80
CA SER A 119 -12.07 -10.69 18.02
C SER A 119 -11.38 -10.59 16.67
N ALA A 120 -10.80 -11.70 16.21
CA ALA A 120 -10.18 -11.79 14.88
C ALA A 120 -11.16 -11.46 13.75
N ALA A 121 -12.47 -11.70 13.94
CA ALA A 121 -13.50 -11.40 12.94
C ALA A 121 -13.72 -9.89 12.69
N GLU A 122 -13.14 -9.03 13.53
CA GLU A 122 -13.19 -7.57 13.35
C GLU A 122 -12.04 -7.04 12.47
N LEU A 123 -11.03 -7.87 12.18
CA LEU A 123 -9.94 -7.53 11.28
C LEU A 123 -10.40 -7.63 9.82
N PRO A 124 -10.04 -6.68 8.94
CA PRO A 124 -10.33 -6.78 7.51
C PRO A 124 -9.76 -8.06 6.90
N TYR A 125 -10.53 -8.72 6.05
CA TYR A 125 -10.15 -10.01 5.45
C TYR A 125 -9.95 -9.85 3.94
N PHE A 126 -8.70 -9.88 3.49
CA PHE A 126 -8.34 -9.62 2.09
C PHE A 126 -7.80 -10.89 1.42
N GLU A 127 -8.12 -11.08 0.14
CA GLU A 127 -7.63 -12.24 -0.61
C GLU A 127 -6.10 -12.18 -0.73
N GLY A 128 -5.40 -13.22 -0.28
CA GLY A 128 -3.94 -13.33 -0.37
C GLY A 128 -3.15 -12.37 0.54
N ASP A 129 -3.80 -11.73 1.52
CA ASP A 129 -3.09 -11.04 2.60
C ASP A 129 -2.47 -12.04 3.58
N PHE A 130 -1.63 -11.55 4.49
CA PHE A 130 -0.96 -12.37 5.50
C PHE A 130 -1.89 -12.93 6.57
N TRP A 131 -3.00 -12.25 6.88
CA TRP A 131 -3.90 -12.54 8.00
C TRP A 131 -5.11 -13.40 7.65
#